data_AF-A0A9X4QRQ9-F1
#
_entry.id   AF-A0A9X4QRQ9-F1
#
_cell.length_a   1.000
_cell.length_b   1.000
_cell.length_c   1.000
_cell.angle_alpha   90.00
_cell.angle_beta   90.00
_cell.angle_gamma   90.00
#
_symmetry.space_group_name_H-M   'P 1'
#
loop_
_entity.id
_entity.type
_entity.pdbx_description
1 polymer ?
#
loop_
_entity_poly.entity_id
_entity_poly.type
_entity_poly.pdbx_seq_one_letter_code
_entity_poly.pdbx_strand_id
1 'polypeptide(L)'
;MGLLRMQYRSELLSLSTNITVCYPTGALTTGLGYKDPLLPESGKRPYRPGMKFQVVYLLHGGGEDDTVPYRYTRLERYAEDNQVMLVTPSVNDSF
;
A
#
# COMPACT_ATOMS: atom_id res chain seq x y z
N MET A 1 3.30 1.91 7.83
CA MET A 1 2.38 1.44 6.79
C MET A 1 1.09 2.25 6.82
N GLY A 2 0.66 2.76 5.68
CA GLY A 2 -0.67 3.31 5.50
C GLY A 2 -1.51 2.37 4.64
N LEU A 3 -2.73 2.05 5.06
CA LEU A 3 -3.70 1.32 4.26
C LEU A 3 -4.76 2.30 3.75
N LEU A 4 -4.83 2.50 2.44
CA LEU A 4 -5.72 3.47 1.81
C LEU A 4 -6.78 2.72 1.02
N ARG A 5 -8.03 2.80 1.45
CA ARG A 5 -9.17 2.31 0.69
C ARG A 5 -9.89 3.49 0.06
N MET A 6 -10.05 3.45 -1.25
CA MET A 6 -10.65 4.52 -2.03
C MET A 6 -11.76 3.97 -2.89
N GLN A 7 -12.83 4.76 -3.02
CA GLN A 7 -13.86 4.54 -4.03
C GLN A 7 -13.69 5.58 -5.13
N TYR A 8 -13.73 5.14 -6.39
CA TYR A 8 -13.66 6.04 -7.54
C TYR A 8 -14.64 5.60 -8.63
N ARG A 9 -15.13 6.55 -9.42
CA ARG A 9 -15.94 6.26 -10.60
C ARG A 9 -15.02 5.86 -11.75
N SER A 10 -15.10 4.61 -12.17
CA SER A 10 -14.41 4.13 -13.37
C SER A 10 -15.22 4.52 -14.60
N GLU A 11 -14.62 5.28 -15.52
CA GLU A 11 -15.24 5.63 -16.80
C GLU A 11 -15.42 4.38 -17.67
N LEU A 12 -14.40 3.52 -17.74
CA LEU A 12 -14.42 2.28 -18.54
C LEU A 12 -15.52 1.32 -18.10
N LEU A 13 -15.74 1.21 -16.78
CA LEU A 13 -16.78 0.33 -16.23
C LEU A 13 -18.13 1.04 -16.08
N SER A 14 -18.16 2.37 -16.23
CA SER A 14 -19.33 3.21 -15.96
C SER A 14 -19.95 3.01 -14.56
N LEU A 15 -19.14 2.61 -13.57
CA LEU A 15 -19.56 2.34 -12.19
C LEU A 15 -18.53 2.79 -11.17
N SER A 16 -18.98 3.04 -9.95
CA SER A 16 -18.10 3.31 -8.80
C SER A 16 -17.55 2.00 -8.26
N THR A 17 -16.22 1.87 -8.26
CA THR A 17 -15.51 0.69 -7.76
C THR A 17 -14.53 1.08 -6.65
N ASN A 18 -14.10 0.06 -5.89
CA ASN A 18 -13.17 0.21 -4.79
C ASN A 18 -11.76 -0.26 -5.18
N ILE A 19 -10.78 0.37 -4.55
CA ILE A 19 -9.38 -0.04 -4.62
C ILE A 19 -8.74 0.12 -3.24
N THR A 20 -8.01 -0.90 -2.81
CA THR A 20 -7.21 -0.86 -1.59
C THR A 20 -5.73 -0.81 -1.93
N VAL A 21 -5.02 0.16 -1.35
CA VAL A 21 -3.58 0.40 -1.55
C VAL A 21 -2.86 0.27 -0.22
N CYS A 22 -1.90 -0.65 -0.14
CA CYS A 22 -0.99 -0.78 0.98
C CYS A 22 0.30 -0.01 0.68
N TYR A 23 0.52 1.06 1.44
CA TYR A 23 1.61 2.01 1.23
C TYR A 23 2.71 1.83 2.32
N PRO A 24 3.90 1.30 1.96
CA PRO A 24 4.95 0.95 2.92
C PRO A 24 5.70 2.20 3.39
N THR A 25 5.40 2.67 4.59
CA THR A 25 5.96 3.90 5.19
C THR A 25 6.58 3.71 6.55
N GLY A 26 6.44 2.52 7.15
CA GLY A 26 6.97 2.25 8.49
C GLY A 26 8.48 2.47 8.59
N ALA A 27 9.20 2.10 7.52
CA ALA A 27 10.65 2.30 7.42
C ALA A 27 11.06 3.69 6.89
N LEU A 28 10.13 4.62 6.67
CA LEU A 28 10.41 5.94 6.12
C LEU A 28 10.30 7.05 7.17
N THR A 29 11.12 8.09 7.02
CA THR A 29 11.07 9.29 7.83
C THR A 29 11.11 10.54 6.96
N THR A 30 10.36 11.58 7.35
CA THR A 30 10.46 12.92 6.75
C THR A 30 11.63 13.72 7.32
N GLY A 31 12.29 13.22 8.38
CA GLY A 31 13.47 13.82 8.96
C GLY A 31 14.64 13.79 7.98
N LEU A 32 15.05 14.96 7.49
CA LEU A 32 16.17 15.16 6.57
C LEU A 32 17.56 15.03 7.24
N GLY A 33 17.67 14.25 8.32
CA GLY A 33 18.97 13.94 8.93
C GLY A 33 19.41 14.85 10.07
N TYR A 34 18.49 15.49 10.82
CA TYR A 34 18.87 15.98 12.16
C TYR A 34 19.17 14.77 13.05
N LYS A 35 20.46 14.50 13.26
CA LYS A 35 20.94 13.47 14.18
C LYS A 35 21.09 14.10 15.55
N ASP A 36 20.07 13.98 16.38
CA ASP A 36 20.20 14.30 17.80
C ASP A 36 21.16 13.27 18.44
N PRO A 37 22.31 13.70 19.02
CA PRO A 37 23.27 12.79 19.64
C PRO A 37 22.70 11.98 20.82
N LEU A 38 21.57 12.41 21.39
CA LEU A 38 20.94 11.78 22.55
C LEU A 38 19.80 10.82 22.18
N LEU A 39 19.34 10.85 20.91
CA LEU A 39 18.31 9.95 20.43
C LEU A 39 18.94 8.79 19.64
N PRO A 40 18.52 7.54 19.87
CA PRO A 40 19.01 6.41 19.10
C PRO A 40 18.73 6.61 17.60
N GLU A 41 19.71 6.28 16.74
CA GLU A 41 19.53 6.37 15.30
C GLU A 41 18.33 5.52 14.88
N SER A 42 17.27 6.20 14.43
CA SER A 42 16.16 5.55 13.78
C SER A 42 16.69 4.95 12.47
N GLY A 43 16.79 3.62 12.37
CA GLY A 43 17.17 2.88 11.16
C GLY A 43 16.22 3.06 9.95
N LYS A 44 15.41 4.12 9.96
CA LYS A 44 14.48 4.52 8.90
C LYS A 44 15.21 5.30 7.81
N ARG A 45 14.80 5.07 6.58
CA ARG A 45 15.32 5.75 5.39
C ARG A 45 14.59 7.09 5.18
N PRO A 46 15.29 8.15 4.75
CA PRO A 46 14.63 9.42 4.48
C PRO A 46 13.74 9.30 3.22
N TYR A 47 12.50 9.75 3.33
CA TYR A 47 11.64 9.97 2.17
C TYR A 47 12.22 11.09 1.31
N ARG A 48 12.26 10.87 -0.01
CA ARG A 48 12.73 11.86 -0.98
C ARG A 48 11.59 12.21 -1.93
N PRO A 49 11.33 13.51 -2.20
CA PRO A 49 10.41 13.89 -3.27
C PRO A 49 10.77 13.18 -4.58
N GLY A 50 9.78 12.58 -5.23
CA GLY A 50 9.97 11.80 -6.48
C GLY A 50 10.41 10.35 -6.28
N MET A 51 10.59 9.88 -5.04
CA MET A 51 10.87 8.46 -4.75
C MET A 51 9.71 7.59 -5.24
N LYS A 52 10.06 6.49 -5.92
CA LYS A 52 9.11 5.50 -6.41
C LYS A 52 9.26 4.21 -5.60
N PHE A 53 8.15 3.51 -5.41
CA PHE A 53 8.13 2.17 -4.85
C PHE A 53 7.95 1.15 -5.96
N GLN A 54 8.49 -0.05 -5.76
CA GLN A 54 8.06 -1.18 -6.56
C GLN A 54 6.59 -1.45 -6.25
N VAL A 55 5.78 -1.64 -7.29
CA VAL A 55 4.33 -1.88 -7.17
C VAL A 55 4.02 -3.31 -7.57
N VAL A 56 3.17 -3.97 -6.78
CA VAL A 56 2.57 -5.27 -7.10
C VAL A 56 1.06 -5.10 -7.17
N TYR A 57 0.49 -5.44 -8.32
CA TYR A 57 -0.95 -5.55 -8.48
C TYR A 57 -1.40 -6.94 -8.03
N LEU A 58 -2.24 -6.99 -7.01
CA LEU A 58 -2.78 -8.24 -6.48
C LEU A 58 -4.26 -8.33 -6.82
N LEU A 59 -4.64 -9.38 -7.53
CA LEU A 59 -6.03 -9.68 -7.87
C LEU A 59 -6.58 -10.72 -6.88
N HIS A 60 -7.78 -10.48 -6.38
CA HIS A 60 -8.49 -11.44 -5.54
C HIS A 60 -9.10 -12.59 -6.36
N GLY A 61 -9.55 -13.65 -5.69
CA GLY A 61 -10.27 -14.75 -6.34
C GLY A 61 -11.70 -14.37 -6.73
N GLY A 62 -12.39 -15.27 -7.46
CA GLY A 62 -13.80 -15.08 -7.79
C GLY A 62 -14.70 -15.09 -6.54
N GLY A 63 -15.72 -14.23 -6.52
CA GLY A 63 -16.62 -14.06 -5.37
C GLY A 63 -16.07 -13.22 -4.21
N GLU A 64 -14.85 -12.71 -4.33
CA GLU A 64 -14.16 -11.91 -3.31
C GLU A 64 -14.08 -10.42 -3.69
N ASP A 65 -13.47 -9.58 -2.84
CA ASP A 65 -13.27 -8.14 -3.09
C ASP A 65 -11.85 -7.64 -2.77
N ASP A 66 -11.65 -6.32 -2.88
CA ASP A 66 -10.38 -5.64 -2.62
C ASP A 66 -9.82 -5.82 -1.20
N THR A 67 -10.65 -6.24 -0.24
CA THR A 67 -10.30 -6.30 1.19
C THR A 67 -9.79 -7.67 1.63
N VAL A 68 -10.10 -8.71 0.86
CA VAL A 68 -9.91 -10.11 1.25
C VAL A 68 -8.44 -10.47 1.51
N PRO A 69 -7.46 -10.07 0.68
CA PRO A 69 -6.06 -10.33 0.97
C PRO A 69 -5.60 -9.76 2.32
N TYR A 70 -6.17 -8.62 2.74
CA TYR A 70 -5.81 -7.93 3.99
C TYR A 70 -6.52 -8.53 5.22
N ARG A 71 -7.71 -9.09 5.06
CA ARG A 71 -8.48 -9.71 6.15
C ARG A 71 -8.03 -11.13 6.49
N TYR A 72 -7.63 -11.90 5.48
CA TYR A 72 -7.35 -13.34 5.63
C TYR A 72 -5.86 -13.69 5.58
N THR A 73 -4.98 -12.70 5.41
CA THR A 73 -3.55 -12.92 5.41
C THR A 73 -2.82 -11.81 6.18
N ARG A 74 -1.49 -11.96 6.35
CA ARG A 74 -0.62 -10.92 6.89
C ARG A 74 0.14 -10.17 5.80
N LEU A 75 -0.47 -10.04 4.62
CA LEU A 75 0.16 -9.48 3.43
C LEU A 75 0.73 -8.07 3.65
N GLU A 76 0.04 -7.26 4.43
CA GLU A 76 0.50 -5.94 4.90
C GLU A 76 1.91 -5.96 5.50
N ARG A 77 2.16 -6.91 6.42
CA ARG A 77 3.46 -7.07 7.06
C ARG A 77 4.54 -7.40 6.05
N TYR A 78 4.26 -8.33 5.14
CA TYR A 78 5.23 -8.72 4.12
C TYR A 78 5.50 -7.60 3.13
N ALA A 79 4.49 -6.79 2.77
CA ALA A 79 4.66 -5.62 1.91
C ALA A 79 5.56 -4.57 2.56
N GLU A 80 5.35 -4.30 3.85
CA GLU A 80 6.18 -3.37 4.63
C GLU A 80 7.61 -3.89 4.78
N ASP A 81 7.80 -5.17 5.14
CA ASP A 81 9.13 -5.78 5.30
C ASP A 81 9.94 -5.74 3.99
N ASN A 82 9.27 -5.88 2.83
CA ASN A 82 9.91 -5.85 1.51
C ASN A 82 9.90 -4.47 0.83
N GLN A 83 9.32 -3.44 1.46
CA GLN A 83 9.19 -2.08 0.91
C GLN A 83 8.54 -2.05 -0.49
N VAL A 84 7.49 -2.84 -0.68
CA VAL A 84 6.69 -2.88 -1.91
C VAL A 84 5.30 -2.31 -1.67
N MET A 85 4.79 -1.54 -2.63
CA MET A 85 3.42 -1.05 -2.60
C MET A 85 2.50 -2.09 -3.21
N LEU A 86 1.38 -2.37 -2.54
CA LEU A 86 0.35 -3.25 -3.08
C LEU A 86 -0.82 -2.43 -3.58
N VAL A 87 -1.35 -2.83 -4.73
CA VAL A 87 -2.56 -2.26 -5.31
C VAL A 87 -3.54 -3.41 -5.55
N THR A 88 -4.70 -3.34 -4.90
CA THR A 88 -5.70 -4.40 -4.91
C THR A 88 -7.03 -3.79 -5.39
N PRO A 89 -7.31 -3.83 -6.71
CA PRO A 89 -8.60 -3.39 -7.23
C PRO A 89 -9.69 -4.42 -6.90
N SER A 90 -10.91 -3.93 -6.68
CA SER A 90 -12.09 -4.80 -6.70
C SER A 90 -12.50 -5.05 -8.15
N VAL A 91 -12.55 -6.32 -8.55
CA VAL A 91 -12.85 -6.74 -9.93
C VAL A 91 -14.28 -7.22 -10.14
N ASN A 92 -15.14 -7.21 -9.11
CA ASN A 92 -16.53 -7.73 -9.13
C ASN A 92 -16.63 -9.13 -9.79
N ASP A 93 -17.84 -9.60 -10.14
CA ASP A 93 -18.01 -10.80 -10.96
C ASP A 93 -17.58 -10.52 -12.41
N SER A 94 -16.26 -10.44 -12.62
CA SER A 94 -15.65 -10.44 -13.94
C SER A 94 -15.65 -11.86 -14.50
N PHE A 95 -16.66 -12.19 -15.31
CA PHE A 95 -16.68 -13.36 -16.19
C PHE A 95 -16.23 -12.98 -17.60
#